data_AF-A0A127MC93-F1
#
_entry.id   AF-A0A127MC93-F1
#
_cell.length_a   1.000
_cell.length_b   1.000
_cell.length_c   1.000
_cell.angle_alpha   90.00
_cell.angle_beta   90.00
_cell.angle_gamma   90.00
#
_symmetry.space_group_name_H-M   'P 1'
#
loop_
_entity.id
_entity.type
_entity.pdbx_description
1 polymer ?
#
loop_
_entity_poly.entity_id
_entity_poly.type
_entity_poly.pdbx_seq_one_letter_code
_entity_poly.pdbx_strand_id
1 'polypeptide(L)'
;MARLRLSLIALATLPLLSSCVAALVPLAALGGLGKHEIDRAKARRELVSSGAIDLSAPVGKVTLQSDGSAANALPKTEKKFSGQGGAFETVEVDLDGEAKDYISQYFQPVGPHSSPYAEFAAHALKQSARQEAGEGVVSVVLVPRVDIFKPETMGCAGKPLAVAIDLDDTVGGDWMEAETLYRQNGLIEVLTSLRAANISVIWLSDQPVAASEKISAILNEAGFSQSDSDDFLFLDRGGDDRKQVRRWDAARNYCIVAMAGDDRADFDELYAYLRNPDGAITLENMFGNGWFLTPPPLVEATEAKATQSDDKEG
;
A
#
# COMPACT_ATOMS: atom_id res chain seq x y z
N MET A 1 54.61 -80.59 23.78
CA MET A 1 53.97 -81.22 22.62
C MET A 1 52.69 -80.45 22.31
N ALA A 2 52.57 -79.89 21.10
CA ALA A 2 51.36 -79.51 20.35
C ALA A 2 51.68 -78.30 19.46
N ARG A 3 51.67 -78.54 18.15
CA ARG A 3 51.78 -77.57 17.06
C ARG A 3 50.38 -77.22 16.56
N LEU A 4 50.15 -75.98 16.11
CA LEU A 4 49.31 -75.57 14.96
C LEU A 4 49.45 -74.03 14.84
N ARG A 5 50.16 -73.42 13.88
CA ARG A 5 50.03 -73.23 12.42
C ARG A 5 48.84 -72.39 11.94
N LEU A 6 49.21 -71.24 11.32
CA LEU A 6 48.61 -70.46 10.22
C LEU A 6 47.25 -69.77 10.50
N SER A 7 46.99 -68.52 10.11
CA SER A 7 47.10 -67.97 8.74
C SER A 7 47.24 -66.43 8.70
N LEU A 8 47.86 -65.95 7.62
CA LEU A 8 47.89 -64.56 7.12
C LEU A 8 46.49 -64.00 6.81
N ILE A 9 46.33 -62.66 6.78
CA ILE A 9 45.76 -61.88 5.65
C ILE A 9 46.09 -60.37 5.80
N ALA A 10 46.57 -59.81 4.68
CA ALA A 10 46.63 -58.43 4.13
C ALA A 10 46.54 -57.19 5.06
N LEU A 11 47.51 -56.27 5.08
CA LEU A 11 47.91 -55.28 4.05
C LEU A 11 46.90 -54.14 3.83
N ALA A 12 47.15 -52.97 4.43
CA ALA A 12 46.76 -51.66 3.90
C ALA A 12 47.72 -50.57 4.44
N THR A 13 48.66 -50.20 3.57
CA THR A 13 49.44 -48.96 3.57
C THR A 13 48.54 -47.84 3.02
N LEU A 14 48.43 -46.65 3.60
CA LEU A 14 49.30 -45.47 3.36
C LEU A 14 48.83 -44.24 4.18
N PRO A 15 49.68 -43.20 4.32
CA PRO A 15 49.54 -42.03 5.19
C PRO A 15 48.98 -40.79 4.46
N LEU A 16 48.76 -39.68 5.20
CA LEU A 16 49.33 -38.32 4.95
C LEU A 16 48.46 -37.18 5.54
N LEU A 17 49.10 -36.39 6.41
CA LEU A 17 49.08 -34.90 6.51
C LEU A 17 47.71 -34.21 6.74
N SER A 18 47.41 -33.76 7.97
CA SER A 18 47.86 -32.48 8.56
C SER A 18 47.58 -31.24 7.69
N SER A 19 46.38 -30.66 7.84
CA SER A 19 46.19 -29.21 7.81
C SER A 19 44.89 -28.81 8.52
N CYS A 20 45.01 -28.44 9.81
CA CYS A 20 43.99 -27.64 10.48
C CYS A 20 44.25 -26.18 10.14
N VAL A 21 43.50 -25.61 9.19
CA VAL A 21 43.39 -24.16 9.07
C VAL A 21 42.33 -23.72 10.07
N ALA A 22 42.77 -23.40 11.29
CA ALA A 22 41.95 -22.67 12.25
C ALA A 22 41.78 -21.25 11.72
N ALA A 23 40.68 -21.00 11.02
CA ALA A 23 40.26 -19.65 10.66
C ALA A 23 39.91 -18.90 11.95
N LEU A 24 40.83 -18.04 12.39
CA LEU A 24 40.57 -17.01 13.40
C LEU A 24 39.62 -15.99 12.78
N VAL A 25 38.32 -16.19 12.97
CA VAL A 25 37.32 -15.16 12.73
C VAL A 25 37.49 -14.11 13.82
N PRO A 26 37.80 -12.85 13.51
CA PRO A 26 37.74 -11.80 14.51
C PRO A 26 36.29 -11.65 14.94
N LEU A 27 36.00 -12.04 16.18
CA LEU A 27 34.78 -11.62 16.88
C LEU A 27 34.86 -10.09 17.03
N ALA A 28 34.33 -9.38 16.05
CA ALA A 28 33.91 -8.02 16.23
C ALA A 28 32.80 -8.04 17.28
N ALA A 29 33.13 -7.63 18.51
CA ALA A 29 32.15 -7.26 19.52
C ALA A 29 31.40 -6.02 19.01
N LEU A 30 30.39 -6.24 18.18
CA LEU A 30 29.37 -5.27 17.86
C LEU A 30 28.64 -4.95 19.16
N GLY A 31 28.96 -3.79 19.74
CA GLY A 31 28.20 -3.20 20.83
C GLY A 31 26.74 -3.07 20.38
N GLY A 32 25.89 -3.93 20.91
CA GLY A 32 24.46 -3.91 20.71
C GLY A 32 23.84 -2.71 21.41
N LEU A 33 23.86 -1.55 20.75
CA LEU A 33 22.77 -0.61 20.89
C LEU A 33 21.58 -1.29 20.21
N GLY A 34 20.75 -1.95 21.01
CA GLY A 34 19.57 -2.63 20.54
C GLY A 34 18.71 -1.68 19.72
N LYS A 35 18.73 -1.85 18.40
CA LYS A 35 17.63 -1.37 17.56
C LYS A 35 16.40 -2.04 18.15
N HIS A 36 15.51 -1.26 18.77
CA HIS A 36 14.20 -1.77 19.16
C HIS A 36 13.54 -2.23 17.87
N GLU A 37 13.51 -3.54 17.67
CA GLU A 37 12.87 -4.16 16.52
C GLU A 37 11.38 -3.83 16.58
N ILE A 38 10.85 -3.26 15.49
CA ILE A 38 9.45 -2.89 15.39
C ILE A 38 8.62 -4.18 15.31
N ASP A 39 7.79 -4.43 16.32
CA ASP A 39 6.87 -5.58 16.34
C ASP A 39 5.63 -5.28 15.47
N ARG A 40 5.77 -5.50 14.16
CA ARG A 40 4.70 -5.32 13.17
C ARG A 40 3.50 -6.20 13.45
N ALA A 41 3.71 -7.44 13.88
CA ALA A 41 2.64 -8.38 14.17
C ALA A 41 1.77 -7.90 15.34
N LYS A 42 2.38 -7.33 16.37
CA LYS A 42 1.66 -6.67 17.46
C LYS A 42 0.92 -5.42 16.98
N ALA A 43 1.59 -4.53 16.26
CA ALA A 43 0.97 -3.30 15.75
C ALA A 43 -0.26 -3.61 14.88
N ARG A 44 -0.17 -4.64 14.03
CA ARG A 44 -1.29 -5.14 13.21
C ARG A 44 -2.46 -5.63 14.07
N ARG A 45 -2.22 -6.48 15.08
CA ARG A 45 -3.29 -6.94 16.00
C ARG A 45 -3.95 -5.77 16.72
N GLU A 46 -3.18 -4.80 17.19
CA GLU A 46 -3.68 -3.61 17.90
C GLU A 46 -4.48 -2.71 16.95
N LEU A 47 -4.05 -2.53 15.70
CA LEU A 47 -4.77 -1.78 14.69
C LEU A 47 -6.12 -2.42 14.35
N VAL A 48 -6.16 -3.74 14.11
CA VAL A 48 -7.42 -4.47 13.89
C VAL A 48 -8.33 -4.37 15.10
N SER A 49 -7.79 -4.45 16.32
CA SER A 49 -8.58 -4.26 17.54
C SER A 49 -9.18 -2.86 17.68
N SER A 50 -8.60 -1.86 16.99
CA SER A 50 -9.12 -0.50 16.93
C SER A 50 -10.20 -0.31 15.85
N GLY A 51 -10.59 -1.37 15.14
CA GLY A 51 -11.66 -1.33 14.14
C GLY A 51 -11.18 -1.29 12.69
N ALA A 52 -9.88 -1.48 12.44
CA ALA A 52 -9.39 -1.68 11.08
C ALA A 52 -9.77 -3.07 10.56
N ILE A 53 -10.15 -3.15 9.30
CA ILE A 53 -10.29 -4.39 8.54
C ILE A 53 -8.93 -4.71 7.93
N ASP A 54 -8.48 -5.95 8.09
CA ASP A 54 -7.22 -6.45 7.55
C ASP A 54 -7.42 -6.95 6.12
N LEU A 55 -6.82 -6.27 5.13
CA LEU A 55 -7.00 -6.57 3.72
C LEU A 55 -6.11 -7.71 3.20
N SER A 56 -5.18 -8.18 4.03
CA SER A 56 -4.29 -9.32 3.71
C SER A 56 -4.95 -10.67 3.99
N ALA A 57 -5.99 -10.70 4.82
CA ALA A 57 -6.75 -11.91 5.02
C ALA A 57 -7.39 -12.30 3.68
N PRO A 58 -7.22 -13.55 3.19
CA PRO A 58 -7.92 -13.98 1.99
C PRO A 58 -9.41 -13.76 2.22
N VAL A 59 -10.05 -12.95 1.36
CA VAL A 59 -11.50 -12.75 1.36
C VAL A 59 -12.11 -14.15 1.42
N GLY A 60 -12.68 -14.50 2.57
CA GLY A 60 -12.99 -15.88 2.89
C GLY A 60 -13.80 -16.50 1.77
N LYS A 61 -13.49 -17.76 1.40
CA LYS A 61 -14.43 -18.59 0.65
C LYS A 61 -15.73 -18.60 1.45
N VAL A 62 -16.69 -17.76 1.04
CA VAL A 62 -18.05 -17.82 1.56
C VAL A 62 -18.53 -19.23 1.29
N THR A 63 -18.67 -20.01 2.36
CA THR A 63 -19.36 -21.29 2.27
C THR A 63 -20.83 -20.91 2.17
N LEU A 64 -21.32 -20.74 0.94
CA LEU A 64 -22.74 -20.55 0.66
C LEU A 64 -23.48 -21.77 1.20
N GLN A 65 -24.09 -21.61 2.37
CA GLN A 65 -25.11 -22.54 2.82
C GLN A 65 -26.33 -22.24 1.95
N SER A 66 -26.67 -23.15 1.05
CA SER A 66 -27.79 -22.96 0.12
C SER A 66 -29.10 -23.04 0.90
N ASP A 67 -29.59 -21.92 1.39
CA ASP A 67 -31.02 -21.75 1.62
C ASP A 67 -31.69 -21.49 0.28
N GLY A 68 -32.32 -22.55 -0.24
CA GLY A 68 -32.95 -22.57 -1.55
C GLY A 68 -33.97 -21.46 -1.72
N SER A 69 -33.59 -20.43 -2.47
CA SER A 69 -34.51 -19.60 -3.23
C SER A 69 -33.83 -19.21 -4.54
N ALA A 70 -34.40 -19.71 -5.64
CA ALA A 70 -33.88 -19.53 -6.98
C ALA A 70 -33.97 -18.06 -7.39
N ALA A 71 -32.87 -17.32 -7.26
CA ALA A 71 -32.68 -16.06 -7.96
C ALA A 71 -32.22 -16.40 -9.39
N ASN A 72 -33.05 -16.05 -10.37
CA ASN A 72 -32.80 -16.29 -11.78
C ASN A 72 -31.44 -15.71 -12.20
N ALA A 73 -30.64 -16.54 -12.86
CA ALA A 73 -29.42 -16.13 -13.53
C ALA A 73 -29.72 -14.99 -14.52
N LEU A 74 -28.97 -13.89 -14.40
CA LEU A 74 -28.94 -12.83 -15.41
C LEU A 74 -28.59 -13.44 -16.78
N PRO A 75 -29.31 -13.09 -17.86
CA PRO A 75 -29.03 -13.62 -19.18
C PRO A 75 -27.66 -13.15 -19.66
N LYS A 76 -26.75 -14.11 -19.88
CA LYS A 76 -25.52 -13.90 -20.65
C LYS A 76 -25.90 -13.51 -22.08
N THR A 77 -26.02 -12.21 -22.33
CA THR A 77 -26.01 -11.69 -23.69
C THR A 77 -24.57 -11.34 -24.02
N GLU A 78 -23.91 -12.25 -24.74
CA GLU A 78 -22.68 -11.93 -25.45
C GLU A 78 -22.99 -10.88 -26.53
N LYS A 79 -22.95 -9.60 -26.18
CA LYS A 79 -22.70 -8.56 -27.17
C LYS A 79 -21.19 -8.44 -27.32
N LYS A 80 -20.68 -8.87 -28.48
CA LYS A 80 -19.34 -8.51 -28.94
C LYS A 80 -19.21 -6.99 -28.93
N PHE A 81 -18.53 -6.46 -27.92
CA PHE A 81 -17.99 -5.11 -27.96
C PHE A 81 -16.57 -5.21 -28.51
N SER A 82 -16.30 -4.58 -29.65
CA SER A 82 -14.94 -4.44 -30.18
C SER A 82 -14.20 -3.38 -29.39
N GLY A 83 -13.78 -3.73 -28.16
CA GLY A 83 -12.77 -2.99 -27.44
C GLY A 83 -11.40 -3.39 -27.99
N GLN A 84 -10.62 -2.43 -28.48
CA GLN A 84 -9.24 -2.66 -28.89
C GLN A 84 -8.36 -2.81 -27.64
N GLY A 85 -8.39 -3.99 -27.03
CA GLY A 85 -7.50 -4.41 -25.96
C GLY A 85 -6.83 -5.72 -26.38
N GLY A 86 -5.71 -5.61 -27.10
CA GLY A 86 -4.89 -6.77 -27.43
C GLY A 86 -4.24 -7.34 -26.17
N ALA A 87 -4.38 -8.65 -25.97
CA ALA A 87 -3.68 -9.38 -24.92
C ALA A 87 -2.15 -9.20 -25.12
N PHE A 88 -1.43 -8.82 -24.06
CA PHE A 88 0.03 -8.83 -24.09
C PHE A 88 0.52 -10.13 -23.45
N GLU A 89 1.24 -10.92 -24.25
CA GLU A 89 2.02 -12.06 -23.82
C GLU A 89 3.37 -11.54 -23.33
N THR A 90 3.69 -11.77 -22.05
CA THR A 90 4.98 -11.37 -21.48
C THR A 90 6.09 -12.26 -22.04
N VAL A 91 6.92 -11.70 -22.91
CA VAL A 91 8.18 -12.30 -23.35
C VAL A 91 9.31 -11.73 -22.51
N GLU A 92 10.02 -12.59 -21.80
CA GLU A 92 11.27 -12.22 -21.10
C GLU A 92 12.40 -12.21 -22.15
N VAL A 93 12.99 -11.03 -22.39
CA VAL A 93 14.07 -10.85 -23.37
C VAL A 93 15.34 -10.44 -22.62
N ASP A 94 16.37 -11.27 -22.69
CA ASP A 94 17.70 -10.97 -22.17
C ASP A 94 18.45 -10.11 -23.20
N LEU A 95 18.90 -8.93 -22.80
CA LEU A 95 19.44 -7.92 -23.71
C LEU A 95 20.85 -7.49 -23.29
N ASP A 96 21.79 -7.75 -24.19
CA ASP A 96 23.18 -7.32 -24.16
C ASP A 96 23.36 -5.82 -24.51
N GLY A 97 24.54 -5.29 -24.20
CA GLY A 97 24.79 -3.86 -23.98
C GLY A 97 24.37 -2.89 -25.09
N GLU A 98 24.42 -3.28 -26.37
CA GLU A 98 23.99 -2.40 -27.47
C GLU A 98 22.47 -2.27 -27.57
N ALA A 99 21.71 -3.31 -27.20
CA ALA A 99 20.25 -3.23 -27.13
C ALA A 99 19.79 -2.35 -25.96
N LYS A 100 20.59 -2.26 -24.89
CA LYS A 100 20.32 -1.37 -23.74
C LYS A 100 20.45 0.11 -24.14
N ASP A 101 21.46 0.46 -24.93
CA ASP A 101 21.66 1.83 -25.41
C ASP A 101 20.61 2.21 -26.48
N TYR A 102 20.27 1.28 -27.38
CA TYR A 102 19.17 1.48 -28.34
C TYR A 102 17.83 1.63 -27.62
N ILE A 103 17.53 0.80 -26.62
CA ILE A 103 16.30 0.92 -25.81
C ILE A 103 16.30 2.22 -25.00
N SER A 104 17.44 2.68 -24.45
CA SER A 104 17.51 3.96 -23.73
C SER A 104 17.24 5.18 -24.62
N GLN A 105 17.46 5.07 -25.93
CA GLN A 105 17.11 6.10 -26.91
C GLN A 105 15.60 6.19 -27.15
N TYR A 106 14.88 5.06 -27.06
CA TYR A 106 13.42 5.00 -27.20
C TYR A 106 12.65 5.02 -25.86
N PHE A 107 13.31 4.68 -24.75
CA PHE A 107 12.90 4.92 -23.37
C PHE A 107 13.58 6.20 -22.86
N GLN A 108 13.11 7.32 -23.39
CA GLN A 108 13.29 8.61 -22.73
C GLN A 108 12.51 8.59 -21.39
N PRO A 109 12.99 9.28 -20.35
CA PRO A 109 12.32 9.35 -19.05
C PRO A 109 10.88 9.82 -19.21
N VAL A 110 9.97 9.18 -18.48
CA VAL A 110 8.52 9.38 -18.55
C VAL A 110 8.17 10.87 -18.39
N GLY A 111 7.91 11.56 -19.50
CA GLY A 111 7.14 12.79 -19.53
C GLY A 111 5.64 12.49 -19.37
N PRO A 112 4.76 13.49 -19.46
CA PRO A 112 3.70 13.96 -18.54
C PRO A 112 2.77 12.92 -17.84
N HIS A 113 3.23 11.68 -17.67
CA HIS A 113 2.51 10.50 -17.18
C HIS A 113 3.02 10.04 -15.80
N SER A 114 3.40 10.96 -14.92
CA SER A 114 3.61 10.61 -13.51
C SER A 114 2.26 10.32 -12.87
N SER A 115 2.15 9.23 -12.11
CA SER A 115 0.96 9.01 -11.26
C SER A 115 0.65 10.29 -10.48
N PRO A 116 -0.63 10.68 -10.31
CA PRO A 116 -0.96 11.82 -9.46
C PRO A 116 -0.55 11.58 -7.99
N TYR A 117 -0.22 10.34 -7.63
CA TYR A 117 0.31 9.93 -6.34
C TYR A 117 1.85 9.94 -6.26
N ALA A 118 2.56 10.41 -7.29
CA ALA A 118 4.02 10.31 -7.36
C ALA A 118 4.73 11.11 -6.24
N GLU A 119 4.29 12.33 -5.95
CA GLU A 119 4.88 13.14 -4.88
C GLU A 119 4.60 12.55 -3.49
N PHE A 120 3.37 12.07 -3.27
CA PHE A 120 2.97 11.32 -2.08
C PHE A 120 3.88 10.11 -1.85
N ALA A 121 4.10 9.30 -2.89
CA ALA A 121 4.96 8.12 -2.83
C ALA A 121 6.42 8.50 -2.53
N ALA A 122 6.95 9.49 -3.25
CA ALA A 122 8.32 9.96 -3.07
C ALA A 122 8.57 10.46 -1.64
N HIS A 123 7.60 11.18 -1.05
CA HIS A 123 7.68 11.62 0.34
C HIS A 123 7.73 10.42 1.29
N ALA A 124 6.80 9.48 1.18
CA ALA A 124 6.75 8.31 2.06
C ALA A 124 8.02 7.46 1.97
N LEU A 125 8.52 7.21 0.75
CA LEU A 125 9.78 6.49 0.51
C LEU A 125 11.00 7.21 1.09
N LYS A 126 11.01 8.54 1.10
CA LYS A 126 12.05 9.31 1.78
C LYS A 126 12.01 9.08 3.30
N GLN A 127 10.82 9.02 3.91
CA GLN A 127 10.68 8.73 5.35
C GLN A 127 11.10 7.28 5.67
N SER A 128 10.73 6.34 4.79
CA SER A 128 11.44 5.10 4.43
C SER A 128 12.92 5.07 4.81
N ALA A 129 13.71 5.63 3.89
CA ALA A 129 15.16 5.67 3.97
C ALA A 129 15.69 6.35 5.23
N ARG A 130 15.00 7.39 5.73
CA ARG A 130 15.38 8.08 6.98
C ARG A 130 15.27 7.15 8.19
N GLN A 131 14.18 6.40 8.32
CA GLN A 131 14.04 5.43 9.40
C GLN A 131 15.14 4.35 9.33
N GLU A 132 15.44 3.84 8.14
CA GLU A 132 16.51 2.85 7.93
C GLU A 132 17.90 3.38 8.32
N ALA A 133 18.16 4.65 8.01
CA ALA A 133 19.37 5.37 8.40
C ALA A 133 19.44 5.69 9.91
N GLY A 134 18.40 5.37 10.68
CA GLY A 134 18.31 5.70 12.11
C GLY A 134 18.01 7.17 12.38
N GLU A 135 17.56 7.91 11.37
CA GLU A 135 17.06 9.28 11.54
C GLU A 135 15.62 9.27 12.08
N GLY A 136 15.23 10.39 12.70
CA GLY A 136 13.87 10.58 13.17
C GLY A 136 12.88 10.75 12.01
N VAL A 137 11.81 9.96 12.01
CA VAL A 137 10.61 10.16 11.19
C VAL A 137 9.52 10.87 11.99
N VAL A 138 8.67 11.62 11.29
CA VAL A 138 7.61 12.42 11.88
C VAL A 138 6.28 11.99 11.27
N SER A 139 5.26 11.81 12.09
CA SER A 139 3.91 11.52 11.58
C SER A 139 3.31 12.77 10.97
N VAL A 140 2.40 12.61 10.02
CA VAL A 140 1.62 13.71 9.45
C VAL A 140 0.21 13.80 10.05
N VAL A 141 -0.12 12.95 11.02
CA VAL A 141 -1.40 13.00 11.74
C VAL A 141 -1.25 13.91 12.94
N LEU A 142 -2.13 14.90 13.04
CA LEU A 142 -2.14 15.85 14.15
C LEU A 142 -2.64 15.20 15.45
N VAL A 143 -2.18 15.71 16.60
CA VAL A 143 -2.66 15.26 17.92
C VAL A 143 -4.14 15.61 18.15
N PRO A 144 -4.92 14.89 18.99
CA PRO A 144 -6.35 15.17 19.15
C PRO A 144 -6.77 16.55 19.67
N ARG A 145 -5.84 17.31 20.24
CA ARG A 145 -6.07 18.68 20.74
C ARG A 145 -5.05 19.61 20.11
N VAL A 146 -5.21 19.85 18.82
CA VAL A 146 -4.32 20.70 18.04
C VAL A 146 -4.47 22.16 18.47
N ASP A 147 -3.36 22.81 18.80
CA ASP A 147 -3.24 24.26 18.67
C ASP A 147 -2.98 24.54 17.19
N ILE A 148 -3.97 25.07 16.46
CA ILE A 148 -3.83 25.31 15.02
C ILE A 148 -2.70 26.28 14.68
N PHE A 149 -2.26 27.11 15.63
CA PHE A 149 -1.13 28.02 15.43
C PHE A 149 0.23 27.37 15.73
N LYS A 150 0.21 26.19 16.37
CA LYS A 150 1.39 25.38 16.71
C LYS A 150 1.03 23.89 16.54
N PRO A 151 0.83 23.43 15.30
CA PRO A 151 0.39 22.07 15.06
C PRO A 151 1.45 21.07 15.53
N GLU A 152 1.01 20.13 16.37
CA GLU A 152 1.81 19.00 16.82
C GLU A 152 1.27 17.72 16.19
N THR A 153 2.18 16.81 15.86
CA THR A 153 1.88 15.53 15.23
C THR A 153 2.05 14.36 16.18
N MET A 154 1.36 13.27 15.93
CA MET A 154 1.48 12.01 16.66
C MET A 154 2.92 11.47 16.61
N GLY A 155 3.38 10.86 17.70
CA GLY A 155 4.74 10.30 17.78
C GLY A 155 4.91 8.99 17.01
N CYS A 156 6.09 8.78 16.43
CA CYS A 156 6.41 7.61 15.59
C CYS A 156 7.26 6.53 16.26
N ALA A 157 7.82 6.79 17.43
CA ALA A 157 8.78 5.88 18.06
C ALA A 157 8.20 4.48 18.26
N GLY A 158 8.91 3.45 17.78
CA GLY A 158 8.54 2.04 17.92
C GLY A 158 7.37 1.57 17.04
N LYS A 159 6.91 2.39 16.09
CA LYS A 159 5.77 2.05 15.22
C LYS A 159 6.23 1.74 13.79
N PRO A 160 5.59 0.76 13.12
CA PRO A 160 5.76 0.58 11.69
C PRO A 160 5.27 1.81 10.91
N LEU A 161 5.86 2.04 9.73
CA LEU A 161 5.45 3.13 8.85
C LEU A 161 4.17 2.75 8.09
N ALA A 162 3.32 3.75 7.90
CA ALA A 162 2.16 3.65 7.03
C ALA A 162 1.97 4.94 6.23
N VAL A 163 1.15 4.83 5.19
CA VAL A 163 0.46 5.96 4.59
C VAL A 163 -1.03 5.82 4.78
N ALA A 164 -1.77 6.93 4.77
CA ALA A 164 -3.23 6.90 4.69
C ALA A 164 -3.70 7.43 3.33
N ILE A 165 -4.71 6.79 2.75
CA ILE A 165 -5.29 7.20 1.46
C ILE A 165 -6.80 7.24 1.59
N ASP A 166 -7.39 8.37 1.25
CA ASP A 166 -8.84 8.51 1.13
C ASP A 166 -9.37 7.73 -0.08
N LEU A 167 -10.48 7.03 0.10
CA LEU A 167 -11.12 6.24 -0.96
C LEU A 167 -12.32 6.95 -1.59
N ASP A 168 -12.91 7.91 -0.91
CA ASP A 168 -14.20 8.44 -1.32
C ASP A 168 -14.02 9.42 -2.47
N ASP A 169 -15.00 9.44 -3.37
CA ASP A 169 -15.08 10.48 -4.40
C ASP A 169 -16.10 11.50 -3.92
N THR A 170 -15.62 12.68 -3.50
CA THR A 170 -16.51 13.75 -3.01
C THR A 170 -17.19 14.51 -4.16
N VAL A 171 -16.73 14.33 -5.40
CA VAL A 171 -17.16 15.08 -6.57
C VAL A 171 -17.91 14.20 -7.58
N GLY A 172 -17.48 12.97 -7.74
CA GLY A 172 -18.12 11.94 -8.57
C GLY A 172 -19.35 11.33 -7.90
N GLY A 173 -20.08 10.53 -8.66
CA GLY A 173 -21.21 9.77 -8.14
C GLY A 173 -20.81 8.79 -7.05
N ASP A 174 -21.79 8.09 -6.48
CA ASP A 174 -21.50 7.02 -5.52
C ASP A 174 -20.74 5.89 -6.22
N TRP A 175 -19.42 5.88 -6.09
CA TRP A 175 -18.53 4.90 -6.72
C TRP A 175 -18.85 3.46 -6.30
N MET A 176 -19.56 3.28 -5.19
CA MET A 176 -20.05 1.97 -4.77
C MET A 176 -21.13 1.42 -5.70
N GLU A 177 -21.91 2.28 -6.34
CA GLU A 177 -23.02 1.89 -7.22
C GLU A 177 -22.65 1.99 -8.71
N ALA A 178 -21.42 2.42 -9.01
CA ALA A 178 -20.91 2.50 -10.36
C ALA A 178 -20.87 1.12 -11.05
N GLU A 179 -21.36 1.05 -12.28
CA GLU A 179 -21.28 -0.17 -13.11
C GLU A 179 -19.84 -0.46 -13.56
N THR A 180 -19.03 0.58 -13.72
CA THR A 180 -17.63 0.47 -14.16
C THR A 180 -16.79 1.50 -13.42
N LEU A 181 -15.71 1.01 -12.81
CA LEU A 181 -14.73 1.82 -12.09
C LEU A 181 -13.41 1.84 -12.84
N TYR A 182 -12.80 3.02 -12.92
CA TYR A 182 -11.43 3.19 -13.40
C TYR A 182 -10.49 3.48 -12.24
N ARG A 183 -9.30 2.87 -12.31
CA ARG A 183 -8.21 3.14 -11.38
C ARG A 183 -7.42 4.34 -11.85
N GLN A 184 -6.88 5.11 -10.91
CA GLN A 184 -5.93 6.15 -11.23
C GLN A 184 -4.66 5.58 -11.87
N ASN A 185 -4.18 6.24 -12.93
CA ASN A 185 -2.97 5.83 -13.64
C ASN A 185 -1.76 5.84 -12.71
N GLY A 186 -0.95 4.79 -12.76
CA GLY A 186 0.29 4.67 -12.00
C GLY A 186 0.12 4.37 -10.50
N LEU A 187 -1.11 4.24 -9.99
CA LEU A 187 -1.35 4.02 -8.56
C LEU A 187 -0.89 2.62 -8.11
N ILE A 188 -1.00 1.60 -8.96
CA ILE A 188 -0.54 0.24 -8.63
C ILE A 188 0.98 0.21 -8.41
N GLU A 189 1.71 0.90 -9.28
CA GLU A 189 3.17 1.04 -9.23
C GLU A 189 3.60 1.80 -7.98
N VAL A 190 2.86 2.85 -7.61
CA VAL A 190 3.04 3.57 -6.33
C VAL A 190 2.83 2.63 -5.14
N LEU A 191 1.69 1.94 -5.05
CA LEU A 191 1.36 1.05 -3.94
C LEU A 191 2.38 -0.09 -3.81
N THR A 192 2.81 -0.65 -4.94
CA THR A 192 3.84 -1.70 -4.98
C THR A 192 5.17 -1.19 -4.44
N SER A 193 5.57 0.03 -4.81
CA SER A 193 6.81 0.65 -4.32
C SER A 193 6.77 0.91 -2.81
N LEU A 194 5.63 1.36 -2.29
CA LEU A 194 5.43 1.58 -0.85
C LEU A 194 5.53 0.27 -0.05
N ARG A 195 4.87 -0.79 -0.52
CA ARG A 195 4.92 -2.12 0.10
C ARG A 195 6.33 -2.70 0.09
N ALA A 196 7.07 -2.55 -1.01
CA ALA A 196 8.45 -2.99 -1.12
C ALA A 196 9.38 -2.29 -0.09
N ALA A 197 9.06 -1.05 0.28
CA ALA A 197 9.73 -0.29 1.34
C ALA A 197 9.19 -0.59 2.75
N ASN A 198 8.37 -1.63 2.89
CA ASN A 198 7.68 -2.04 4.12
C ASN A 198 6.82 -0.91 4.73
N ILE A 199 6.17 -0.10 3.89
CA ILE A 199 5.19 0.91 4.30
C ILE A 199 3.79 0.33 4.07
N SER A 200 3.00 0.26 5.14
CA SER A 200 1.61 -0.20 5.09
C SER A 200 0.69 0.82 4.43
N VAL A 201 -0.33 0.37 3.71
CA VAL A 201 -1.37 1.25 3.15
C VAL A 201 -2.63 1.17 4.02
N ILE A 202 -3.07 2.31 4.53
CA ILE A 202 -4.30 2.43 5.32
C ILE A 202 -5.33 3.21 4.50
N TRP A 203 -6.38 2.53 4.06
CA TRP A 203 -7.49 3.13 3.34
C TRP A 203 -8.53 3.69 4.32
N LEU A 204 -9.03 4.90 4.05
CA LEU A 204 -10.07 5.56 4.84
C LEU A 204 -11.30 5.79 3.93
N SER A 205 -12.50 5.48 4.41
CA SER A 205 -13.74 5.74 3.67
C SER A 205 -14.91 6.00 4.61
N ASP A 206 -15.78 6.95 4.30
CA ASP A 206 -17.05 7.20 5.00
C ASP A 206 -18.13 6.17 4.70
N GLN A 207 -17.85 5.18 3.85
CA GLN A 207 -18.73 4.04 3.68
C GLN A 207 -18.88 3.26 4.99
N PRO A 208 -20.09 2.74 5.30
CA PRO A 208 -20.35 2.05 6.55
C PRO A 208 -19.61 0.71 6.63
N VAL A 209 -19.27 0.25 7.84
CA VAL A 209 -18.63 -1.08 8.07
C VAL A 209 -19.41 -2.24 7.43
N ALA A 210 -20.73 -2.11 7.27
CA ALA A 210 -21.56 -3.09 6.58
C ALA A 210 -21.16 -3.31 5.10
N ALA A 211 -20.50 -2.34 4.47
CA ALA A 211 -19.99 -2.42 3.10
C ALA A 211 -18.59 -3.06 2.99
N SER A 212 -18.00 -3.50 4.11
CA SER A 212 -16.63 -4.03 4.18
C SER A 212 -16.32 -5.13 3.17
N GLU A 213 -17.20 -6.12 3.01
CA GLU A 213 -17.00 -7.21 2.06
C GLU A 213 -16.97 -6.70 0.61
N LYS A 214 -17.90 -5.82 0.25
CA LYS A 214 -18.00 -5.21 -1.09
C LYS A 214 -16.76 -4.37 -1.39
N ILE A 215 -16.36 -3.49 -0.47
CA ILE A 215 -15.18 -2.63 -0.65
C ILE A 215 -13.90 -3.44 -0.73
N SER A 216 -13.71 -4.41 0.17
CA SER A 216 -12.52 -5.28 0.14
C SER A 216 -12.41 -6.04 -1.18
N ALA A 217 -13.54 -6.51 -1.73
CA ALA A 217 -13.59 -7.16 -3.03
C ALA A 217 -13.21 -6.19 -4.16
N ILE A 218 -13.74 -4.97 -4.16
CA ILE A 218 -13.39 -3.93 -5.15
C ILE A 218 -11.90 -3.60 -5.08
N LEU A 219 -11.34 -3.38 -3.89
CA LEU A 219 -9.91 -3.11 -3.72
C LEU A 219 -9.04 -4.27 -4.22
N ASN A 220 -9.45 -5.50 -3.95
CA ASN A 220 -8.74 -6.68 -4.46
C ASN A 220 -8.82 -6.82 -5.98
N GLU A 221 -10.01 -6.64 -6.58
CA GLU A 221 -10.20 -6.67 -8.04
C GLU A 221 -9.45 -5.53 -8.75
N ALA A 222 -9.41 -4.36 -8.12
CA ALA A 222 -8.60 -3.24 -8.54
C ALA A 222 -7.09 -3.46 -8.33
N GLY A 223 -6.64 -4.56 -7.72
CA GLY A 223 -5.23 -4.80 -7.41
C GLY A 223 -4.64 -3.85 -6.36
N PHE A 224 -5.49 -3.16 -5.61
CA PHE A 224 -5.13 -2.28 -4.50
C PHE A 224 -4.88 -3.04 -3.20
N SER A 225 -5.28 -4.30 -3.08
CA SER A 225 -4.87 -5.19 -1.99
C SER A 225 -4.02 -6.35 -2.50
N GLN A 226 -3.06 -6.81 -1.69
CA GLN A 226 -2.30 -8.04 -1.93
C GLN A 226 -2.40 -8.93 -0.68
N SER A 227 -2.50 -10.25 -0.87
CA SER A 227 -2.71 -11.20 0.24
C SER A 227 -1.62 -11.19 1.31
N ASP A 228 -0.42 -10.72 0.96
CA ASP A 228 0.72 -10.70 1.88
C ASP A 228 1.12 -9.27 2.32
N SER A 229 0.36 -8.24 1.94
CA SER A 229 0.64 -6.85 2.34
C SER A 229 -0.06 -6.49 3.65
N ASP A 230 0.64 -5.85 4.60
CA ASP A 230 0.03 -5.28 5.81
C ASP A 230 -0.81 -4.03 5.47
N ASP A 231 -1.88 -4.21 4.72
CA ASP A 231 -2.81 -3.16 4.30
C ASP A 231 -4.13 -3.26 5.06
N PHE A 232 -4.72 -2.10 5.31
CA PHE A 232 -5.85 -1.96 6.22
C PHE A 232 -6.93 -1.06 5.64
N LEU A 233 -8.17 -1.28 6.06
CA LEU A 233 -9.32 -0.46 5.70
C LEU A 233 -10.05 0.00 6.95
N PHE A 234 -10.27 1.30 7.08
CA PHE A 234 -11.15 1.89 8.08
C PHE A 234 -12.43 2.41 7.43
N LEU A 235 -13.56 1.90 7.89
CA LEU A 235 -14.91 2.27 7.49
C LEU A 235 -15.65 2.96 8.62
N ASP A 236 -16.73 3.67 8.31
CA ASP A 236 -17.58 4.32 9.30
C ASP A 236 -18.27 3.27 10.18
N ARG A 237 -17.96 3.29 11.49
CA ARG A 237 -18.53 2.42 12.52
C ARG A 237 -19.87 2.94 13.07
N GLY A 238 -20.36 4.07 12.56
CA GLY A 238 -21.59 4.74 12.97
C GLY A 238 -21.42 5.60 14.22
N GLY A 239 -22.47 6.37 14.55
CA GLY A 239 -22.46 7.29 15.69
C GLY A 239 -21.56 8.50 15.42
N ASP A 240 -20.59 8.75 16.30
CA ASP A 240 -19.67 9.89 16.21
C ASP A 240 -18.34 9.54 15.49
N ASP A 241 -18.31 8.47 14.68
CA ASP A 241 -17.10 7.92 14.05
C ASP A 241 -16.63 8.68 12.79
N ARG A 242 -16.05 9.85 13.03
CA ARG A 242 -15.52 10.72 11.97
C ARG A 242 -14.19 10.18 11.43
N LYS A 243 -13.84 10.46 10.16
CA LYS A 243 -12.53 10.10 9.59
C LYS A 243 -11.36 10.54 10.46
N GLN A 244 -11.48 11.69 11.15
CA GLN A 244 -10.46 12.15 12.10
C GLN A 244 -10.18 11.16 13.24
N VAL A 245 -11.23 10.55 13.81
CA VAL A 245 -11.09 9.56 14.89
C VAL A 245 -10.36 8.33 14.35
N ARG A 246 -10.70 7.87 13.15
CA ARG A 246 -10.05 6.74 12.48
C ARG A 246 -8.58 7.02 12.15
N ARG A 247 -8.24 8.23 11.70
CA ARG A 247 -6.83 8.69 11.55
C ARG A 247 -6.07 8.62 12.86
N TRP A 248 -6.67 9.04 13.97
CA TRP A 248 -6.04 8.93 15.30
C TRP A 248 -5.89 7.48 15.76
N ASP A 249 -6.91 6.64 15.58
CA ASP A 249 -6.86 5.20 15.90
C ASP A 249 -5.71 4.52 15.15
N ALA A 250 -5.57 4.83 13.85
CA ALA A 250 -4.46 4.36 13.03
C ALA A 250 -3.10 4.87 13.52
N ALA A 251 -2.97 6.18 13.75
CA ALA A 251 -1.72 6.81 14.18
C ALA A 251 -1.24 6.39 15.58
N ARG A 252 -2.09 5.77 16.41
CA ARG A 252 -1.66 5.19 17.69
C ARG A 252 -0.77 3.97 17.48
N ASN A 253 -0.99 3.18 16.43
CA ASN A 253 -0.30 1.92 16.19
C ASN A 253 0.73 2.02 15.05
N TYR A 254 0.48 2.88 14.06
CA TYR A 254 1.36 3.11 12.91
C TYR A 254 1.85 4.56 12.89
N CYS A 255 3.07 4.77 12.41
CA CYS A 255 3.59 6.09 12.08
C CYS A 255 3.11 6.45 10.67
N ILE A 256 2.00 7.16 10.57
CA ILE A 256 1.48 7.64 9.28
C ILE A 256 2.37 8.79 8.81
N VAL A 257 3.14 8.57 7.74
CA VAL A 257 4.17 9.49 7.24
C VAL A 257 3.76 10.28 6.00
N ALA A 258 2.68 9.88 5.35
CA ALA A 258 2.04 10.66 4.29
C ALA A 258 0.53 10.34 4.26
N MET A 259 -0.26 11.32 3.82
CA MET A 259 -1.68 11.17 3.55
C MET A 259 -2.00 11.64 2.13
N ALA A 260 -2.96 11.00 1.48
CA ALA A 260 -3.48 11.36 0.17
C ALA A 260 -5.02 11.42 0.20
N GLY A 261 -5.60 12.39 -0.48
CA GLY A 261 -7.06 12.62 -0.55
C GLY A 261 -7.40 13.75 -1.51
N ASP A 262 -8.64 13.84 -1.95
CA ASP A 262 -9.13 14.82 -2.92
C ASP A 262 -9.69 16.09 -2.26
N ASP A 263 -10.13 15.99 -1.00
CA ASP A 263 -10.60 17.11 -0.20
C ASP A 263 -9.63 17.44 0.95
N ARG A 264 -9.55 18.72 1.32
CA ARG A 264 -8.76 19.16 2.48
C ARG A 264 -9.27 18.54 3.79
N ALA A 265 -10.55 18.20 3.89
CA ALA A 265 -11.15 17.51 5.03
C ALA A 265 -10.62 16.07 5.24
N ASP A 266 -10.00 15.47 4.22
CA ASP A 266 -9.39 14.14 4.31
C ASP A 266 -8.09 14.14 5.13
N PHE A 267 -7.52 15.32 5.35
CA PHE A 267 -6.29 15.48 6.14
C PHE A 267 -6.59 15.90 7.58
N ASP A 268 -7.54 16.82 7.75
CA ASP A 268 -8.03 17.22 9.06
C ASP A 268 -9.48 17.70 9.01
N GLU A 269 -10.31 17.25 9.96
CA GLU A 269 -11.73 17.59 10.00
C GLU A 269 -12.00 19.09 10.14
N LEU A 270 -11.04 19.88 10.66
CA LEU A 270 -11.15 21.33 10.77
C LEU A 270 -11.58 21.98 9.45
N TYR A 271 -11.07 21.50 8.30
CA TYR A 271 -11.39 22.07 6.99
C TYR A 271 -12.88 22.01 6.65
N ALA A 272 -13.60 21.01 7.15
CA ALA A 272 -15.06 20.91 6.98
C ALA A 272 -15.85 21.98 7.79
N TYR A 273 -15.22 22.60 8.79
CA TYR A 273 -15.85 23.57 9.70
C TYR A 273 -15.32 25.00 9.54
N LEU A 274 -14.32 25.22 8.68
CA LEU A 274 -13.76 26.54 8.45
C LEU A 274 -14.81 27.47 7.82
N ARG A 275 -15.15 28.55 8.53
CA ARG A 275 -15.96 29.64 7.97
C ARG A 275 -15.18 30.53 7.01
N ASN A 276 -13.87 30.65 7.25
CA ASN A 276 -12.93 31.36 6.39
C ASN A 276 -11.88 30.37 5.90
N PRO A 277 -11.69 30.20 4.58
CA PRO A 277 -10.67 29.31 4.04
C PRO A 277 -9.25 29.59 4.57
N ASP A 278 -8.92 30.85 4.90
CA ASP A 278 -7.60 31.21 5.44
C ASP A 278 -7.43 30.83 6.93
N GLY A 279 -8.46 30.29 7.58
CA GLY A 279 -8.48 29.99 9.01
C GLY A 279 -7.52 28.89 9.46
N ALA A 280 -6.96 28.12 8.52
CA ALA A 280 -6.00 27.05 8.78
C ALA A 280 -4.61 27.29 8.15
N ILE A 281 -4.23 28.56 7.93
CA ILE A 281 -2.98 28.91 7.20
C ILE A 281 -1.71 28.22 7.72
N THR A 282 -1.62 27.92 9.02
CA THR A 282 -0.47 27.21 9.58
C THR A 282 -0.43 25.74 9.17
N LEU A 283 -1.59 25.11 8.92
CA LEU A 283 -1.69 23.74 8.42
C LEU A 283 -1.41 23.65 6.91
N GLU A 284 -1.53 24.76 6.17
CA GLU A 284 -1.23 24.80 4.73
C GLU A 284 0.21 24.37 4.42
N ASN A 285 1.14 24.53 5.37
CA ASN A 285 2.51 24.09 5.21
C ASN A 285 2.66 22.55 5.13
N MET A 286 1.65 21.79 5.53
CA MET A 286 1.66 20.33 5.48
C MET A 286 1.38 19.82 4.07
N PHE A 287 0.69 20.61 3.24
CA PHE A 287 0.46 20.27 1.83
C PHE A 287 1.78 20.31 1.05
N GLY A 288 2.04 19.23 0.31
CA GLY A 288 3.35 18.94 -0.32
C GLY A 288 4.43 18.46 0.65
N ASN A 289 4.19 18.53 1.96
CA ASN A 289 5.12 18.14 3.03
C ASN A 289 4.56 17.04 3.93
N GLY A 290 3.79 16.11 3.35
CA GLY A 290 3.17 15.01 4.08
C GLY A 290 1.68 14.86 3.78
N TRP A 291 1.01 15.95 3.39
CA TRP A 291 -0.37 15.93 2.89
C TRP A 291 -0.35 16.20 1.39
N PHE A 292 -1.02 15.36 0.60
CA PHE A 292 -0.97 15.43 -0.85
C PHE A 292 -2.37 15.38 -1.43
N LEU A 293 -2.79 16.47 -2.07
CA LEU A 293 -4.04 16.49 -2.81
C LEU A 293 -3.90 15.60 -4.05
N THR A 294 -4.74 14.60 -4.15
CA THR A 294 -4.73 13.59 -5.21
C THR A 294 -6.17 13.30 -5.65
N PRO A 295 -6.43 12.91 -6.90
CA PRO A 295 -7.77 12.48 -7.30
C PRO A 295 -8.16 11.18 -6.57
N PRO A 296 -9.47 10.89 -6.40
CA PRO A 296 -9.93 9.66 -5.77
C PRO A 296 -9.31 8.40 -6.41
N PRO A 297 -8.91 7.38 -5.64
CA PRO A 297 -8.23 6.18 -6.16
C PRO A 297 -9.01 5.42 -7.24
N LEU A 298 -10.34 5.46 -7.13
CA LEU A 298 -11.31 4.88 -8.05
C LEU A 298 -12.27 5.99 -8.48
N VAL A 299 -12.58 6.04 -9.76
CA VAL A 299 -13.57 6.97 -10.31
C VAL A 299 -14.55 6.22 -11.20
N GLU A 300 -15.81 6.64 -11.19
CA GLU A 300 -16.82 6.11 -12.08
C GLU A 300 -16.49 6.42 -13.55
N ALA A 301 -16.75 5.45 -14.42
CA ALA A 301 -16.75 5.63 -15.86
C ALA A 301 -17.88 6.59 -16.28
N THR A 302 -17.61 7.89 -16.32
CA THR A 302 -18.57 8.84 -16.90
C THR A 302 -18.54 8.73 -18.42
N GLU A 303 -19.66 8.37 -19.05
CA GLU A 303 -19.82 8.52 -20.50
C GLU A 303 -19.59 9.99 -20.84
N ALA A 304 -18.55 10.28 -21.63
CA ALA A 304 -18.40 11.59 -22.23
C ALA A 304 -19.64 11.85 -23.08
N LYS A 305 -20.54 12.73 -22.60
CA LYS A 305 -21.59 13.29 -23.46
C LYS A 305 -20.86 13.99 -24.59
N ALA A 306 -20.80 13.32 -25.75
CA ALA A 306 -20.42 13.95 -26.99
C ALA A 306 -21.34 15.16 -27.15
N THR A 307 -20.81 16.36 -26.94
CA THR A 307 -21.43 17.59 -27.42
C THR A 307 -21.65 17.40 -28.90
N GLN A 308 -22.89 17.09 -29.28
CA GLN A 308 -23.34 17.22 -30.66
C GLN A 308 -23.06 18.68 -31.02
N SER A 309 -22.08 18.88 -31.89
CA SER A 309 -21.98 20.13 -32.64
C SER A 309 -23.29 20.24 -33.42
N ASP A 310 -24.12 21.19 -33.00
CA ASP A 310 -25.20 21.71 -33.83
C ASP A 310 -24.53 22.30 -35.07
N ASP A 311 -24.37 21.48 -36.11
CA ASP A 311 -24.12 21.95 -37.47
C ASP A 311 -25.42 22.62 -37.95
N LYS A 312 -25.62 23.85 -37.48
CA LYS A 312 -26.43 24.85 -38.16
C LYS A 312 -25.48 25.76 -38.91
N GLU A 313 -25.47 25.58 -40.23
CA GLU A 313 -25.19 26.55 -41.30
C GLU A 313 -24.90 25.71 -42.55
N GLY A 314 -25.50 25.88 -43.73
CA GLY A 314 -26.45 26.84 -44.29
C GLY A 314 -26.60 26.47 -45.77
#